data_AF-A0A965QB23-F1
#
_entry.id   AF-A0A965QB23-F1
#
_cell.length_a   1.000
_cell.length_b   1.000
_cell.length_c   1.000
_cell.angle_alpha   90.00
_cell.angle_beta   90.00
_cell.angle_gamma   90.00
#
_symmetry.space_group_name_H-M   'P 1'
#
loop_
_entity.id
_entity.type
_entity.pdbx_description
1 polymer ?
#
loop_
_entity_poly.entity_id
_entity_poly.type
_entity_poly.pdbx_seq_one_letter_code
_entity_poly.pdbx_strand_id
1 'polypeptide(L)' 'SYSAELAAKPHCVVFTKLDLMGEDYVPDIETQDAFAKLSISAAGRLGLDALKDAWWRKLLELKKVELAATVREPLAP' A
#
# COMPACT_ATOMS: atom_id res chain seq x y z
N SER A 1 -15.19 -4.85 -12.73
CA SER A 1 -14.04 -3.94 -12.60
C SER A 1 -13.54 -3.58 -13.99
N TYR A 2 -12.80 -2.48 -14.16
CA TYR A 2 -12.28 -2.04 -15.47
C TYR A 2 -11.17 -2.95 -16.01
N SER A 3 -10.27 -3.43 -15.15
CA SER A 3 -9.19 -4.36 -15.50
C SER A 3 -8.90 -5.31 -14.34
N ALA A 4 -8.80 -6.61 -14.62
CA ALA A 4 -8.41 -7.63 -13.64
C ALA A 4 -6.95 -7.47 -13.21
N GLU A 5 -6.07 -7.08 -14.14
CA GLU A 5 -4.66 -6.82 -13.85
C GLU A 5 -4.52 -5.67 -12.84
N LEU A 6 -5.26 -4.57 -13.04
CA LEU A 6 -5.23 -3.44 -12.11
C LEU A 6 -5.81 -3.81 -10.74
N ALA A 7 -6.91 -4.58 -10.72
CA ALA A 7 -7.52 -5.03 -9.47
C ALA A 7 -6.59 -5.94 -8.65
N ALA A 8 -5.72 -6.70 -9.31
CA ALA A 8 -4.72 -7.54 -8.65
C ALA A 8 -3.50 -6.77 -8.13
N LYS A 9 -3.33 -5.48 -8.48
CA LYS A 9 -2.16 -4.72 -8.02
C LYS A 9 -2.27 -4.45 -6.51
N PRO A 10 -1.15 -4.60 -5.76
CA PRO A 10 -1.10 -4.22 -4.35
C PRO A 10 -1.52 -2.76 -4.18
N HIS A 11 -2.45 -2.52 -3.26
CA HIS A 11 -2.98 -1.19 -3.01
C HIS A 11 -3.17 -0.94 -1.52
N CYS A 12 -3.18 0.33 -1.14
CA CYS A 12 -3.51 0.78 0.21
C CYS A 12 -4.63 1.82 0.13
N VAL A 13 -5.40 1.95 1.20
CA VAL A 13 -6.40 3.01 1.31
C VAL A 13 -5.82 4.20 2.05
N VAL A 14 -5.99 5.39 1.45
CA VAL A 14 -5.50 6.64 2.00
C VAL A 14 -6.67 7.59 2.24
N PHE A 15 -6.90 7.93 3.50
CA PHE A 15 -7.78 9.01 3.90
C PHE A 15 -6.99 10.30 3.90
N THR A 16 -7.35 11.23 3.02
CA THR A 16 -6.64 12.51 2.88
C THR A 16 -7.47 13.65 3.46
N LYS A 17 -6.82 14.81 3.63
CA LYS A 17 -7.41 16.04 4.19
C LYS A 17 -7.78 15.90 5.67
N LEU A 18 -6.96 15.19 6.44
CA LEU A 18 -7.10 15.10 7.91
C LEU A 18 -7.23 16.47 8.59
N ASP A 19 -6.58 17.49 8.04
CA ASP A 19 -6.63 18.88 8.52
C ASP A 19 -8.05 19.45 8.61
N LEU A 20 -9.00 18.90 7.85
CA LEU A 20 -10.41 19.33 7.89
C LEU A 20 -11.22 18.69 9.01
N MET A 21 -10.74 17.59 9.59
CA MET A 21 -11.49 16.81 10.59
C MET A 21 -11.21 17.29 12.02
N GLY A 22 -10.13 18.05 12.25
CA GLY A 22 -9.78 18.59 13.57
C GLY A 22 -9.21 17.58 14.57
N GLU A 23 -9.21 16.28 14.24
CA GLU A 23 -8.64 15.19 15.02
C GLU A 23 -7.99 14.13 14.12
N ASP A 24 -7.02 13.37 14.66
CA ASP A 24 -6.42 12.23 13.97
C ASP A 24 -7.43 11.09 13.91
N TYR A 25 -8.11 10.96 12.77
CA TYR A 25 -9.14 9.94 12.57
C TYR A 25 -8.81 9.03 11.39
N VAL A 26 -8.89 7.72 11.63
CA VAL A 26 -8.88 6.70 10.57
C VAL A 26 -10.27 6.06 10.57
N PRO A 27 -11.08 6.25 9.52
CA PRO A 27 -12.38 5.61 9.42
C PRO A 27 -12.26 4.08 9.50
N ASP A 28 -13.12 3.47 10.31
CA ASP A 28 -13.20 2.01 10.37
C ASP A 28 -14.00 1.50 9.17
N ILE A 29 -13.28 1.28 8.07
CA ILE A 29 -13.82 0.67 6.86
C ILE A 29 -13.21 -0.72 6.66
N GLU A 30 -14.03 -1.64 6.19
CA GLU A 30 -13.56 -2.92 5.69
C GLU A 30 -13.04 -2.74 4.26
N THR A 31 -11.81 -3.20 4.02
CA THR A 31 -11.16 -3.10 2.71
C THR A 31 -10.62 -4.46 2.33
N GLN A 32 -11.11 -5.01 1.22
CA GLN A 32 -10.60 -6.28 0.71
C GLN A 32 -9.20 -6.08 0.12
N ASP A 33 -8.25 -6.88 0.59
CA ASP A 33 -6.89 -7.02 0.05
C ASP A 33 -5.99 -5.77 0.12
N ALA A 34 -6.46 -4.67 0.71
CA ALA A 34 -5.63 -3.50 0.96
C ALA A 34 -4.57 -3.82 2.03
N PHE A 35 -3.30 -3.57 1.72
CA PHE A 35 -2.21 -3.91 2.64
C PHE A 35 -2.09 -2.92 3.81
N ALA A 36 -2.71 -1.74 3.70
CA ALA A 36 -2.70 -0.71 4.74
C ALA A 36 -3.89 0.24 4.59
N LYS A 37 -4.35 0.79 5.72
CA LYS A 37 -5.27 1.94 5.83
C LYS A 37 -4.52 3.07 6.55
N LEU A 38 -4.38 4.22 5.91
CA LEU A 38 -3.56 5.32 6.39
C LEU A 38 -4.34 6.64 6.29
N SER A 39 -4.21 7.50 7.29
CA SER A 39 -4.73 8.86 7.23
C SER A 39 -3.60 9.87 7.10
N ILE A 40 -3.75 10.85 6.20
CA ILE A 40 -2.75 11.87 5.91
C ILE A 40 -3.39 13.26 5.76
N SER A 41 -2.57 14.30 5.92
CA SER A 41 -2.83 15.61 5.32
C SER A 41 -1.65 15.98 4.43
N ALA A 42 -1.88 16.03 3.12
CA ALA A 42 -0.84 16.48 2.18
C ALA A 42 -0.51 17.96 2.37
N ALA A 43 -1.52 18.81 2.60
CA ALA A 43 -1.35 20.24 2.83
C ALA A 43 -0.65 20.52 4.16
N GLY A 44 -1.03 19.80 5.23
CA GLY A 44 -0.41 19.90 6.55
C GLY A 44 0.88 19.11 6.71
N ARG A 45 1.31 18.36 5.69
CA ARG A 45 2.46 17.42 5.72
C ARG A 45 2.40 16.40 6.86
N LEU A 46 1.21 15.97 7.23
CA LEU A 46 0.97 14.99 8.30
C LEU A 46 0.80 13.59 7.71
N GLY A 47 1.33 12.57 8.39
CA GLY A 47 1.16 11.15 8.01
C GLY A 47 1.95 10.71 6.77
N LEU A 48 2.69 11.59 6.12
CA LEU A 48 3.44 11.28 4.88
C LEU A 48 4.59 10.30 5.12
N ASP A 49 5.26 10.35 6.27
CA ASP A 49 6.34 9.42 6.60
C ASP A 49 5.81 8.00 6.79
N ALA A 50 4.72 7.84 7.55
CA ALA A 50 4.05 6.55 7.71
C ALA A 50 3.58 5.97 6.37
N LEU A 51 3.07 6.81 5.47
CA LEU A 51 2.68 6.39 4.12
C LEU A 51 3.88 5.90 3.29
N LYS A 52 4.99 6.65 3.29
CA LYS A 52 6.22 6.26 2.58
C LYS A 52 6.79 4.95 3.13
N ASP A 53 6.83 4.81 4.45
CA ASP A 53 7.34 3.62 5.11
C ASP A 53 6.51 2.38 4.78
N ALA A 54 5.18 2.50 4.79
CA ALA A 54 4.29 1.41 4.40
C ALA A 54 4.56 0.94 2.96
N TRP A 55 4.69 1.88 2.02
CA TRP A 55 5.04 1.56 0.63
C TRP A 55 6.43 0.96 0.49
N TRP A 56 7.42 1.48 1.21
CA TRP A 56 8.78 0.94 1.16
C TRP A 56 8.82 -0.52 1.62
N ARG A 57 8.13 -0.84 2.71
CA ARG A 57 7.99 -2.21 3.21
C ARG A 57 7.31 -3.11 2.19
N LYS A 58 6.21 -2.65 1.57
CA LYS A 58 5.49 -3.44 0.58
C LYS A 58 6.31 -3.67 -0.69
N LEU A 59 6.99 -2.64 -1.20
CA LEU A 59 7.89 -2.77 -2.35
C LEU A 59 9.04 -3.74 -2.08
N LEU A 60 9.62 -3.69 -0.88
CA LEU A 60 10.68 -4.62 -0.48
C LEU A 60 10.18 -6.07 -0.42
N GLU A 61 8.97 -6.31 0.08
CA GLU A 61 8.32 -7.62 0.08
C GLU A 61 8.13 -8.14 -1.35
N LEU A 62 7.58 -7.31 -2.25
CA LEU A 62 7.34 -7.68 -3.65
C LEU A 62 8.65 -8.04 -4.37
N LYS A 63 9.71 -7.26 -4.16
CA LYS A 63 11.04 -7.55 -4.73
C LYS A 63 11.61 -8.88 -4.23
N LYS A 64 11.40 -9.21 -2.95
CA LYS A 64 11.83 -10.49 -2.39
C LYS A 64 11.09 -11.66 -3.03
N VAL A 65 9.78 -11.52 -3.24
CA VAL A 65 8.95 -12.53 -3.90
C VAL A 65 9.40 -12.73 -5.35
N GLU A 66 9.62 -11.64 -6.08
CA GLU A 66 10.11 -11.67 -7.46
C GLU A 66 11.46 -12.39 -7.55
N LEU A 67 12.43 -11.99 -6.71
CA LEU A 67 13.75 -12.63 -6.66
C LEU A 67 13.67 -14.12 -6.31
N ALA A 68 12.84 -14.49 -5.33
CA ALA A 68 12.63 -15.89 -4.96
C ALA A 68 12.00 -16.70 -6.10
N ALA A 69 11.13 -16.10 -6.91
CA ALA A 69 10.56 -16.76 -8.09
C ALA A 69 11.63 -17.00 -9.16
N THR A 70 12.47 -16.01 -9.46
CA THR A 70 13.56 -16.15 -10.45
C THR A 70 14.60 -17.21 -10.06
N VAL A 71 14.95 -17.33 -8.78
CA VAL A 71 15.94 -18.32 -8.30
C VAL A 71 15.39 -19.75 -8.33
N ARG A 72 14.06 -19.93 -8.34
CA ARG A 72 13.40 -21.23 -8.25
C ARG A 72 13.13 -21.87 -9.62
N GLU A 73 13.41 -21.18 -10.72
CA GLU A 73 13.29 -21.74 -12.07
C GLU A 73 14.42 -22.77 -12.27
N PRO A 74 14.12 -24.07 -12.35
CA PRO A 74 15.16 -25.07 -12.50
C PRO A 74 15.79 -24.95 -13.89
N LEU A 75 17.12 -25.09 -13.98
CA LEU A 75 17.80 -25.46 -15.21
C LEU A 75 17.09 -26.69 -15.78
N ALA A 76 16.25 -26.47 -16.79
CA ALA A 76 15.67 -27.55 -17.57
C ALA A 76 16.82 -28.36 -18.22
N PRO A 77 16.77 -29.70 -18.18
CA PRO A 77 17.75 -30.53 -18.89
C PRO A 77 17.63 -30.41 -20.41
#